data_AF-A0A7C7D0Z5-F1
#
_entry.id   AF-A0A7C7D0Z5-F1
#
_cell.length_a   1.000
_cell.length_b   1.000
_cell.length_c   1.000
_cell.angle_alpha   90.00
_cell.angle_beta   90.00
_cell.angle_gamma   90.00
#
_symmetry.space_group_name_H-M   'P 1'
#
loop_
_entity.id
_entity.type
_entity.pdbx_description
1 polymer ?
#
loop_
_entity_poly.entity_id
_entity_poly.type
_entity_poly.pdbx_seq_one_letter_code
_entity_poly.pdbx_strand_id
1 'polypeptide(L)'
;MWSFSIPKKDGYYYLLTAEGGTGYGHAVTMARAESIKGPYILDPGNPMLTSRNDRSLPIQKAGHADIVEMQNGEWYLVHLCGRPLPGSDHCILGRETCLQKVYWNEDGWLRIQPDGNKPKEIVADSGLMECKWPVPEHMDHFDSNELRIEYQSLRIPLTKSVASLTERPGYLRLKGKESLSSPYQQSLIARRQQAFCYTADTCVEFNPESHKHLAGLVCYYSTRNYHYLYISRNKIGKCLGIITCNNGKSSFSPKEEISIDGIDRVYLRVEVDFSSLKFYYSTDGDTWKHVGDELDASILSDENCKSSYGFTGAFVGLCCQDMLYGEKYADFDYFMYLER
;
A
#
# COMPACT_ATOMS: atom_id res chain seq x y z
N MET A 1 7.93 -18.13 0.46
CA MET A 1 6.81 -18.66 -0.35
C MET A 1 7.38 -18.99 -1.71
N TRP A 2 7.35 -20.24 -2.11
CA TRP A 2 7.79 -20.69 -3.43
C TRP A 2 6.59 -20.56 -4.38
N SER A 3 6.72 -19.79 -5.45
CA SER A 3 5.75 -19.84 -6.56
C SER A 3 6.27 -20.79 -7.61
N PHE A 4 5.37 -21.62 -8.13
CA PHE A 4 5.66 -22.59 -9.18
C PHE A 4 4.57 -22.50 -10.24
N SER A 5 4.97 -22.18 -11.47
CA SER A 5 4.11 -22.32 -12.65
C SER A 5 4.64 -23.45 -13.51
N ILE A 6 3.74 -24.38 -13.89
CA ILE A 6 4.10 -25.57 -14.68
C ILE A 6 3.31 -25.62 -16.00
N PRO A 7 3.65 -24.76 -16.98
CA PRO A 7 3.06 -24.85 -18.31
C PRO A 7 3.63 -26.04 -19.06
N LYS A 8 2.80 -26.67 -19.90
CA LYS A 8 3.22 -27.73 -20.81
C LYS A 8 3.29 -27.16 -22.23
N LYS A 9 4.46 -27.25 -22.88
CA LYS A 9 4.66 -26.80 -24.25
C LYS A 9 5.66 -27.69 -24.98
N ASP A 10 5.36 -28.06 -26.21
CA ASP A 10 6.24 -28.84 -27.11
C ASP A 10 6.81 -30.12 -26.46
N GLY A 11 5.99 -30.85 -25.71
CA GLY A 11 6.39 -32.09 -25.05
C GLY A 11 7.10 -31.92 -23.69
N TYR A 12 7.42 -30.70 -23.29
CA TYR A 12 8.06 -30.39 -22.00
C TYR A 12 7.08 -29.79 -20.99
N TYR A 13 7.31 -30.10 -19.71
CA TYR A 13 6.84 -29.37 -18.55
C TYR A 13 7.92 -28.37 -18.15
N TYR A 14 7.58 -27.08 -18.12
CA TYR A 14 8.50 -26.05 -17.64
C TYR A 14 8.23 -25.77 -16.18
N LEU A 15 9.25 -25.50 -15.38
CA LEU A 15 9.11 -25.11 -13.99
C LEU A 15 9.70 -23.72 -13.84
N LEU A 16 8.84 -22.72 -13.61
CA LEU A 16 9.26 -21.37 -13.27
C LEU A 16 9.32 -21.24 -11.75
N THR A 17 10.42 -20.70 -11.24
CA THR A 17 10.68 -20.54 -9.80
C THR A 17 11.14 -19.14 -9.45
N ALA A 18 10.71 -18.67 -8.28
CA ALA A 18 11.26 -17.48 -7.65
C ALA A 18 12.47 -17.86 -6.78
N GLU A 19 13.62 -17.20 -6.99
CA GLU A 19 14.85 -17.46 -6.24
C GLU A 19 15.50 -16.16 -5.73
N GLY A 20 16.46 -16.27 -4.80
CA GLY A 20 17.19 -15.13 -4.23
C GLY A 20 16.43 -14.32 -3.18
N GLY A 21 15.20 -14.72 -2.85
CA GLY A 21 14.31 -14.02 -1.90
C GLY A 21 13.67 -12.78 -2.51
N THR A 22 12.51 -12.36 -1.98
CA THR A 22 11.72 -11.23 -2.54
C THR A 22 12.32 -9.83 -2.31
N GLY A 23 13.58 -9.76 -1.88
CA GLY A 23 14.34 -8.53 -1.73
C GLY A 23 15.13 -8.20 -3.00
N TYR A 24 16.29 -7.58 -2.84
CA TYR A 24 17.09 -7.15 -3.97
C TYR A 24 17.86 -8.24 -4.73
N GLY A 25 17.97 -9.44 -4.16
CA GLY A 25 18.54 -10.61 -4.83
C GLY A 25 17.56 -11.36 -5.74
N HIS A 26 16.31 -10.88 -5.85
CA HIS A 26 15.21 -11.61 -6.47
C HIS A 26 15.46 -11.92 -7.94
N ALA A 27 15.01 -13.10 -8.35
CA ALA A 27 15.11 -13.57 -9.72
C ALA A 27 13.98 -14.55 -10.05
N VAL A 28 13.72 -14.70 -11.35
CA VAL A 28 12.98 -15.82 -11.93
C VAL A 28 13.99 -16.77 -12.58
N THR A 29 13.86 -18.06 -12.28
CA THR A 29 14.60 -19.12 -12.94
C THR A 29 13.66 -20.12 -13.57
N MET A 30 14.16 -20.83 -14.58
CA MET A 30 13.39 -21.76 -15.40
C MET A 30 14.13 -23.09 -15.51
N ALA A 31 13.37 -24.18 -15.51
CA ALA A 31 13.83 -25.53 -15.80
C ALA A 31 12.79 -26.26 -16.65
N ARG A 32 13.16 -27.39 -17.29
CA ARG A 32 12.19 -28.21 -18.04
C ARG A 32 12.43 -29.71 -17.90
N ALA A 33 11.36 -30.49 -18.04
CA ALA A 33 11.39 -31.96 -18.02
C ALA A 33 10.33 -32.56 -18.96
N GLU A 34 10.58 -33.76 -19.50
CA GLU A 34 9.58 -34.48 -20.32
C GLU A 34 8.47 -35.11 -19.46
N SER A 35 8.77 -35.37 -18.18
CA SER A 35 7.82 -35.83 -17.17
C SER A 35 7.62 -34.75 -16.11
N ILE A 36 6.38 -34.55 -15.67
CA ILE A 36 6.05 -33.59 -14.60
C ILE A 36 6.85 -33.83 -13.32
N LYS A 37 7.27 -35.09 -13.06
CA LYS A 37 8.08 -35.48 -11.90
C LYS A 37 9.58 -35.26 -12.07
N GLY A 38 10.02 -34.77 -13.23
CA GLY A 38 11.42 -34.59 -13.56
C GLY A 38 12.09 -35.86 -14.10
N PRO A 39 13.44 -35.87 -14.13
CA PRO A 39 14.32 -34.81 -13.64
C PRO A 39 14.19 -33.52 -14.46
N TYR A 40 14.21 -32.37 -13.78
CA TYR A 40 14.21 -31.05 -14.42
C TYR A 40 15.63 -30.64 -14.77
N ILE A 41 15.84 -30.24 -16.01
CA ILE A 41 17.10 -29.67 -16.51
C ILE A 41 16.98 -28.15 -16.43
N LEU A 42 17.96 -27.49 -15.82
CA LEU A 42 17.97 -26.03 -15.68
C LEU A 42 18.22 -25.35 -17.04
N ASP A 43 17.57 -24.20 -17.24
CA ASP A 43 17.90 -23.30 -18.33
C ASP A 43 19.36 -22.80 -18.19
N PRO A 44 20.24 -23.04 -19.19
CA PRO A 44 21.61 -22.53 -19.18
C PRO A 44 21.70 -21.00 -19.12
N GLY A 45 20.64 -20.29 -19.54
CA GLY A 45 20.53 -18.83 -19.52
C GLY A 45 20.00 -18.25 -18.21
N ASN A 46 19.83 -19.05 -17.15
CA ASN A 46 19.31 -18.56 -15.87
C ASN A 46 20.21 -17.46 -15.23
N PRO A 47 19.62 -16.48 -14.53
CA PRO A 47 18.18 -16.26 -14.37
C PRO A 47 17.54 -15.61 -15.60
N MET A 48 16.30 -16.01 -15.93
CA MET A 48 15.54 -15.45 -17.05
C MET A 48 15.09 -14.00 -16.81
N LEU A 49 14.88 -13.61 -15.55
CA LEU A 49 14.54 -12.25 -15.14
C LEU A 49 15.19 -11.92 -13.80
N THR A 50 15.89 -10.79 -13.70
CA THR A 50 16.41 -10.24 -12.43
C THR A 50 16.85 -8.78 -12.58
N SER A 51 16.77 -8.01 -11.50
CA SER A 51 17.41 -6.70 -11.38
C SER A 51 18.65 -6.70 -10.46
N ARG A 52 19.01 -7.85 -9.89
CA ARG A 52 19.92 -7.95 -8.72
C ARG A 52 21.30 -7.34 -8.90
N ASN A 53 21.79 -7.29 -10.14
CA ASN A 53 23.14 -6.83 -10.49
C ASN A 53 23.16 -5.38 -11.01
N ASP A 54 22.02 -4.68 -11.00
CA ASP A 54 21.92 -3.33 -11.55
C ASP A 54 20.98 -2.46 -10.72
N ARG A 55 21.57 -1.67 -9.82
CA ARG A 55 20.87 -0.71 -8.96
C ARG A 55 20.32 0.51 -9.69
N SER A 56 20.77 0.76 -10.92
CA SER A 56 20.29 1.91 -11.69
C SER A 56 18.92 1.68 -12.32
N LEU A 57 18.47 0.41 -12.38
CA LEU A 57 17.14 0.09 -12.89
C LEU A 57 16.05 0.66 -11.96
N PRO A 58 15.05 1.35 -12.49
CA PRO A 58 13.92 1.82 -11.68
C PRO A 58 13.01 0.67 -11.23
N ILE A 59 12.97 -0.42 -11.99
CA ILE A 59 12.30 -1.67 -11.60
C ILE A 59 13.30 -2.57 -10.89
N GLN A 60 13.18 -2.64 -9.56
CA GLN A 60 13.98 -3.51 -8.70
C GLN A 60 13.18 -4.74 -8.26
N LYS A 61 13.86 -5.70 -7.62
CA LYS A 61 13.27 -6.92 -7.03
C LYS A 61 12.48 -7.77 -8.03
N ALA A 62 12.82 -7.71 -9.32
CA ALA A 62 12.10 -8.42 -10.38
C ALA A 62 12.20 -9.95 -10.15
N GLY A 63 11.06 -10.58 -9.90
CA GLY A 63 10.98 -12.00 -9.57
C GLY A 63 9.54 -12.45 -9.30
N HIS A 64 9.36 -13.69 -8.84
CA HIS A 64 8.04 -14.27 -8.52
C HIS A 64 7.03 -14.06 -9.65
N ALA A 65 7.32 -14.69 -10.78
CA ALA A 65 6.59 -14.49 -12.01
C ALA A 65 5.59 -15.60 -12.29
N ASP A 66 4.64 -15.27 -13.15
CA ASP A 66 3.80 -16.21 -13.88
C ASP A 66 3.79 -15.82 -15.36
N ILE A 67 3.35 -16.72 -16.24
CA ILE A 67 3.33 -16.49 -17.68
C ILE A 67 1.94 -16.70 -18.27
N VAL A 68 1.66 -15.98 -19.34
CA VAL A 68 0.42 -16.08 -20.09
C VAL A 68 0.69 -16.06 -21.58
N GLU A 69 0.05 -16.98 -22.30
CA GLU A 69 -0.05 -16.94 -23.75
C GLU A 69 -1.33 -16.18 -24.13
N MET A 70 -1.19 -15.15 -24.96
CA MET A 70 -2.32 -14.36 -25.44
C MET A 70 -2.97 -15.03 -26.66
N GLN A 71 -4.17 -14.60 -27.02
CA GLN A 71 -4.95 -15.20 -28.10
C GLN A 71 -4.29 -15.05 -29.49
N ASN A 72 -3.36 -14.10 -29.63
CA ASN A 72 -2.55 -13.89 -30.84
C ASN A 72 -1.24 -14.72 -30.84
N GLY A 73 -1.02 -15.57 -29.82
CA GLY A 73 0.18 -16.41 -29.67
C GLY A 73 1.39 -15.69 -29.08
N GLU A 74 1.29 -14.40 -28.74
CA GLU A 74 2.35 -13.71 -28.00
C GLU A 74 2.37 -14.14 -26.53
N TRP A 75 3.56 -14.10 -25.93
CA TRP A 75 3.75 -14.49 -24.53
C TRP A 75 4.14 -13.29 -23.67
N TYR A 76 3.55 -13.22 -22.48
CA TYR A 76 3.86 -12.22 -21.47
C TYR A 76 4.18 -12.88 -20.14
N LEU A 77 5.03 -12.21 -19.38
CA LEU A 77 5.45 -12.60 -18.05
C LEU A 77 5.01 -11.51 -17.07
N VAL A 78 4.10 -11.86 -16.16
CA VAL A 78 3.73 -11.00 -15.03
C VAL A 78 4.69 -11.29 -13.88
N HIS A 79 5.19 -10.26 -13.21
CA HIS A 79 6.11 -10.43 -12.08
C HIS A 79 5.94 -9.33 -11.04
N LEU A 80 6.38 -9.58 -9.82
CA LEU A 80 6.47 -8.52 -8.83
C LEU A 80 7.73 -7.68 -9.04
N CYS A 81 7.65 -6.43 -8.62
CA CYS A 81 8.74 -5.47 -8.64
C CYS A 81 8.68 -4.57 -7.40
N GLY A 82 9.75 -3.83 -7.11
CA GLY A 82 9.74 -2.72 -6.16
C GLY A 82 10.41 -1.51 -6.78
N ARG A 83 9.88 -0.32 -6.51
CA ARG A 83 10.48 0.95 -6.90
C ARG A 83 11.00 1.67 -5.65
N PRO A 84 12.32 1.74 -5.42
CA PRO A 84 12.87 2.41 -4.25
C PRO A 84 12.72 3.92 -4.35
N LEU A 85 12.65 4.57 -3.19
CA LEU A 85 12.80 6.02 -3.07
C LEU A 85 14.16 6.48 -3.63
N PRO A 86 14.25 7.67 -4.24
CA PRO A 86 15.51 8.21 -4.74
C PRO A 86 16.61 8.20 -3.66
N GLY A 87 17.77 7.62 -3.99
CA GLY A 87 18.92 7.55 -3.08
C GLY A 87 18.77 6.60 -1.89
N SER A 88 17.77 5.72 -1.89
CA SER A 88 17.47 4.79 -0.80
C SER A 88 17.20 3.37 -1.35
N ASP A 89 17.12 2.40 -0.44
CA ASP A 89 16.62 1.05 -0.71
C ASP A 89 15.14 0.88 -0.31
N HIS A 90 14.49 1.91 0.25
CA HIS A 90 13.14 1.81 0.80
C HIS A 90 12.06 1.92 -0.29
N CYS A 91 11.20 0.90 -0.41
CA CYS A 91 10.04 0.87 -1.31
C CYS A 91 8.75 1.18 -0.53
N ILE A 92 8.33 2.44 -0.48
CA ILE A 92 7.10 2.85 0.28
C ILE A 92 5.81 2.33 -0.36
N LEU A 93 5.81 2.06 -1.65
CA LEU A 93 4.69 1.43 -2.37
C LEU A 93 4.63 -0.09 -2.15
N GLY A 94 5.58 -0.66 -1.41
CA GLY A 94 5.73 -2.10 -1.23
C GLY A 94 6.20 -2.78 -2.51
N ARG A 95 5.57 -3.91 -2.84
CA ARG A 95 5.80 -4.65 -4.08
C ARG A 95 4.63 -4.45 -5.05
N GLU A 96 4.97 -4.02 -6.24
CA GLU A 96 4.04 -3.71 -7.33
C GLU A 96 4.03 -4.86 -8.35
N THR A 97 3.08 -4.83 -9.28
CA THR A 97 3.01 -5.81 -10.38
C THR A 97 3.47 -5.16 -11.67
N CYS A 98 4.40 -5.83 -12.35
CA CYS A 98 4.97 -5.45 -13.62
C CYS A 98 4.63 -6.53 -14.67
N LEU A 99 4.57 -6.14 -15.94
CA LEU A 99 4.40 -7.06 -17.08
C LEU A 99 5.65 -6.97 -17.96
N GLN A 100 6.04 -8.07 -18.61
CA GLN A 100 7.15 -8.11 -19.57
C GLN A 100 6.74 -8.90 -20.80
N LYS A 101 7.13 -8.45 -21.99
CA LYS A 101 6.96 -9.23 -23.22
C LYS A 101 8.08 -10.25 -23.34
N VAL A 102 7.71 -11.50 -23.58
CA VAL A 102 8.66 -12.62 -23.65
C VAL A 102 8.48 -13.43 -24.92
N TYR A 103 9.52 -14.16 -25.30
CA TYR A 103 9.49 -15.04 -26.46
C TYR A 103 10.20 -16.35 -26.15
N TRP A 104 9.82 -17.40 -26.87
CA TRP A 104 10.53 -18.68 -26.88
C TRP A 104 11.67 -18.60 -27.88
N ASN A 105 12.91 -18.78 -27.43
CA ASN A 105 14.06 -18.86 -28.33
C ASN A 105 14.12 -20.22 -29.06
N GLU A 106 15.07 -20.36 -29.99
CA GLU A 106 15.24 -21.58 -30.81
C GLU A 106 15.51 -22.84 -29.96
N ASP A 107 16.13 -22.68 -28.79
CA ASP A 107 16.42 -23.77 -27.86
C ASP A 107 15.20 -24.18 -26.99
N GLY A 108 14.08 -23.48 -27.12
CA GLY A 108 12.85 -23.72 -26.35
C GLY A 108 12.92 -23.17 -24.92
N TRP A 109 13.51 -21.99 -24.71
CA TRP A 109 13.53 -21.28 -23.43
C TRP A 109 12.93 -19.88 -23.56
N LEU A 110 12.29 -19.40 -22.48
CA LEU A 110 11.70 -18.05 -22.45
C LEU A 110 12.78 -16.99 -22.22
N ARG A 111 12.69 -15.89 -22.97
CA ARG A 111 13.59 -14.72 -22.88
C ARG A 111 12.79 -13.42 -22.86
N ILE A 112 13.32 -12.38 -22.20
CA ILE A 112 12.73 -11.03 -22.20
C ILE A 112 13.08 -10.32 -23.52
N GLN A 113 12.11 -9.61 -24.14
CA GLN A 113 12.36 -8.78 -25.33
C GLN A 113 12.92 -7.37 -25.01
N PRO A 114 13.71 -6.73 -25.90
CA PRO A 114 14.24 -7.28 -27.14
C PRO A 114 15.45 -8.20 -26.96
N ASP A 115 16.08 -8.25 -25.78
CA ASP A 115 16.99 -9.32 -25.32
C ASP A 115 17.52 -9.02 -23.90
N GLY A 116 17.97 -10.08 -23.20
CA GLY A 116 18.58 -10.04 -21.87
C GLY A 116 17.68 -10.60 -20.76
N ASN A 117 17.97 -10.24 -19.51
CA ASN A 117 17.22 -10.67 -18.33
C ASN A 117 16.83 -9.52 -17.38
N LYS A 118 16.95 -8.27 -17.85
CA LYS A 118 16.58 -7.09 -17.06
C LYS A 118 15.11 -6.73 -17.34
N PRO A 119 14.33 -6.36 -16.31
CA PRO A 119 12.97 -5.84 -16.52
C PRO A 119 13.01 -4.55 -17.35
N LYS A 120 11.96 -4.35 -18.15
CA LYS A 120 11.75 -3.14 -18.95
C LYS A 120 10.65 -2.29 -18.33
N GLU A 121 10.84 -0.97 -18.33
CA GLU A 121 9.82 0.00 -17.93
C GLU A 121 8.71 0.14 -18.95
N ILE A 122 9.10 0.12 -20.22
CA ILE A 122 8.19 0.23 -21.36
C ILE A 122 8.19 -1.12 -22.05
N VAL A 123 7.01 -1.74 -22.10
CA VAL A 123 6.76 -3.01 -22.79
C VAL A 123 6.12 -2.69 -24.13
N ALA A 124 6.52 -3.42 -25.18
CA ALA A 124 5.91 -3.26 -26.49
C ALA A 124 4.41 -3.58 -26.45
N ASP A 125 3.64 -2.87 -27.28
CA ASP A 125 2.20 -3.09 -27.43
C ASP A 125 1.90 -4.55 -27.84
N SER A 126 0.76 -5.03 -27.37
CA SER A 126 0.16 -6.33 -27.73
C SER A 126 -0.47 -6.34 -29.12
N GLY A 127 -0.80 -5.17 -29.68
CA GLY A 127 -1.58 -5.02 -30.91
C GLY A 127 -3.05 -5.42 -30.76
N LEU A 128 -3.52 -5.72 -29.54
CA LEU A 128 -4.92 -6.02 -29.26
C LEU A 128 -5.75 -4.72 -29.16
N MET A 129 -7.06 -4.84 -29.35
CA MET A 129 -7.97 -3.69 -29.21
C MET A 129 -7.98 -3.20 -27.77
N GLU A 130 -7.71 -1.91 -27.57
CA GLU A 130 -7.69 -1.28 -26.27
C GLU A 130 -9.09 -1.29 -25.62
N CYS A 131 -9.16 -1.72 -24.35
CA CYS A 131 -10.35 -1.63 -23.52
C CYS A 131 -10.02 -0.77 -22.29
N LYS A 132 -10.66 0.39 -22.16
CA LYS A 132 -10.44 1.33 -21.06
C LYS A 132 -11.44 1.11 -19.94
N TRP A 133 -10.94 1.04 -18.72
CA TRP A 133 -11.77 1.08 -17.52
C TRP A 133 -12.05 2.53 -17.11
N PRO A 134 -13.19 2.82 -16.45
CA PRO A 134 -13.43 4.12 -15.85
C PRO A 134 -12.32 4.47 -14.84
N VAL A 135 -11.90 5.73 -14.83
CA VAL A 135 -10.99 6.24 -13.80
C VAL A 135 -11.79 6.40 -12.51
N PRO A 136 -11.40 5.78 -11.39
CA PRO A 136 -12.09 5.96 -10.11
C PRO A 136 -12.09 7.43 -9.69
N GLU A 137 -13.17 7.86 -9.04
CA GLU A 137 -13.24 9.20 -8.46
C GLU A 137 -12.21 9.35 -7.33
N HIS A 138 -11.55 10.50 -7.28
CA HIS A 138 -10.55 10.82 -6.26
C HIS A 138 -11.18 11.11 -4.89
N MET A 139 -12.48 11.40 -4.83
CA MET A 139 -13.22 11.73 -3.62
C MET A 139 -14.34 10.71 -3.42
N ASP A 140 -14.49 10.24 -2.18
CA ASP A 140 -15.63 9.43 -1.73
C ASP A 140 -16.41 10.19 -0.67
N HIS A 141 -17.65 10.58 -0.99
CA HIS A 141 -18.58 11.25 -0.06
C HIS A 141 -19.38 10.29 0.82
N PHE A 142 -19.13 8.98 0.71
CA PHE A 142 -19.84 7.97 1.51
C PHE A 142 -21.37 7.99 1.34
N ASP A 143 -21.85 8.40 0.17
CA ASP A 143 -23.28 8.41 -0.20
C ASP A 143 -23.83 7.00 -0.52
N SER A 144 -22.94 6.05 -0.81
CA SER A 144 -23.27 4.64 -1.02
C SER A 144 -23.51 3.91 0.30
N ASN A 145 -24.32 2.84 0.26
CA ASN A 145 -24.51 1.93 1.40
C ASN A 145 -23.39 0.87 1.54
N GLU A 146 -22.44 0.86 0.61
CA GLU A 146 -21.30 -0.06 0.58
C GLU A 146 -20.00 0.73 0.45
N LEU A 147 -18.99 0.31 1.21
CA LEU A 147 -17.63 0.85 1.07
C LEU A 147 -17.08 0.52 -0.32
N ARG A 148 -16.38 1.47 -0.93
CA ARG A 148 -15.70 1.23 -2.21
C ARG A 148 -14.62 0.14 -2.05
N ILE A 149 -14.35 -0.59 -3.13
CA ILE A 149 -13.51 -1.80 -3.14
C ILE A 149 -12.03 -1.53 -2.77
N GLU A 150 -11.59 -0.28 -2.90
CA GLU A 150 -10.23 0.15 -2.58
C GLU A 150 -9.96 0.13 -1.08
N TYR A 151 -11.01 0.22 -0.25
CA TYR A 151 -10.89 0.19 1.20
C TYR A 151 -10.73 -1.23 1.71
N GLN A 152 -9.76 -1.41 2.59
CA GLN A 152 -9.52 -2.63 3.31
C GLN A 152 -9.46 -2.37 4.81
N SER A 153 -9.90 -3.36 5.57
CA SER A 153 -9.73 -3.43 7.02
C SER A 153 -8.56 -4.34 7.37
N LEU A 154 -8.03 -4.20 8.58
CA LEU A 154 -6.97 -5.07 9.06
C LEU A 154 -7.52 -6.40 9.57
N ARG A 155 -7.11 -7.49 8.90
CA ARG A 155 -7.29 -8.91 9.29
C ARG A 155 -8.73 -9.41 9.29
N ILE A 156 -9.64 -8.71 9.94
CA ILE A 156 -11.05 -9.08 10.07
C ILE A 156 -11.92 -8.13 9.24
N PRO A 157 -13.07 -8.60 8.70
CA PRO A 157 -14.08 -7.70 8.16
C PRO A 157 -14.55 -6.72 9.24
N LEU A 158 -14.70 -5.44 8.90
CA LEU A 158 -15.41 -4.50 9.78
C LEU A 158 -16.90 -4.78 9.69
N THR A 159 -17.49 -5.16 10.80
CA THR A 159 -18.93 -5.35 10.90
C THR A 159 -19.64 -4.00 10.80
N LYS A 160 -20.93 -4.03 10.43
CA LYS A 160 -21.81 -2.83 10.44
C LYS A 160 -21.90 -2.15 11.81
N SER A 161 -21.57 -2.87 12.89
CA SER A 161 -21.50 -2.30 14.24
C SER A 161 -20.22 -1.48 14.49
N VAL A 162 -19.18 -1.62 13.67
CA VAL A 162 -17.91 -0.88 13.79
C VAL A 162 -17.79 0.19 12.72
N ALA A 163 -18.12 -0.13 11.47
CA ALA A 163 -18.13 0.80 10.35
C ALA A 163 -19.52 0.85 9.72
N SER A 164 -20.15 2.02 9.70
CA SER A 164 -21.52 2.20 9.22
C SER A 164 -21.63 3.37 8.26
N LEU A 165 -22.27 3.13 7.11
CA LEU A 165 -22.65 4.13 6.12
C LEU A 165 -24.14 4.52 6.25
N THR A 166 -24.88 3.87 7.16
CA THR A 166 -26.34 4.01 7.28
C THR A 166 -26.80 4.61 8.60
N GLU A 167 -25.95 4.59 9.65
CA GLU A 167 -26.28 5.25 10.93
C GLU A 167 -26.36 6.78 10.78
N ARG A 168 -25.65 7.33 9.79
CA ARG A 168 -25.73 8.72 9.35
C ARG A 168 -25.47 8.76 7.84
N PRO A 169 -26.51 8.78 6.99
CA PRO A 169 -26.33 8.82 5.54
C PRO A 169 -25.45 10.00 5.08
N GLY A 170 -24.60 9.78 4.08
CA GLY A 170 -23.59 10.74 3.61
C GLY A 170 -22.34 10.83 4.49
N TYR A 171 -22.17 9.89 5.43
CA TYR A 171 -21.00 9.82 6.31
C TYR A 171 -20.58 8.37 6.52
N LEU A 172 -19.28 8.16 6.65
CA LEU A 172 -18.74 6.96 7.28
C LEU A 172 -18.61 7.18 8.79
N ARG A 173 -19.41 6.45 9.57
CA ARG A 173 -19.23 6.36 11.02
C ARG A 173 -18.28 5.22 11.36
N LEU A 174 -17.19 5.53 12.07
CA LEU A 174 -16.31 4.54 12.70
C LEU A 174 -16.47 4.58 14.22
N LYS A 175 -16.88 3.46 14.82
CA LYS A 175 -16.91 3.30 16.28
C LYS A 175 -15.55 2.84 16.77
N GLY A 176 -15.02 3.52 17.78
CA GLY A 176 -13.69 3.32 18.32
C GLY A 176 -13.50 1.91 18.87
N LYS A 177 -12.35 1.32 18.53
CA LYS A 177 -11.89 0.03 19.05
C LYS A 177 -10.45 0.17 19.55
N GLU A 178 -9.64 -0.87 19.41
CA GLU A 178 -8.30 -0.94 19.97
C GLU A 178 -7.31 0.02 19.28
N SER A 179 -6.12 0.18 19.87
CA SER A 179 -5.08 1.04 19.31
C SER A 179 -4.48 0.49 18.01
N LEU A 180 -3.81 1.37 17.25
CA LEU A 180 -3.09 1.03 16.01
C LEU A 180 -1.98 -0.02 16.23
N SER A 181 -1.52 -0.19 17.47
CA SER A 181 -0.54 -1.20 17.85
C SER A 181 -1.15 -2.59 18.08
N SER A 182 -2.48 -2.72 18.12
CA SER A 182 -3.14 -4.00 18.35
C SER A 182 -3.15 -4.90 17.11
N PRO A 183 -2.86 -6.21 17.22
CA PRO A 183 -3.06 -7.14 16.11
C PRO A 183 -4.50 -7.65 15.98
N TYR A 184 -5.46 -7.17 16.78
CA TYR A 184 -6.85 -7.66 16.79
C TYR A 184 -7.85 -6.67 16.19
N GLN A 185 -8.69 -6.04 17.00
CA GLN A 185 -9.86 -5.27 16.55
C GLN A 185 -9.53 -3.78 16.42
N GLN A 186 -9.08 -3.37 15.23
CA GLN A 186 -8.91 -1.96 14.91
C GLN A 186 -10.11 -1.42 14.13
N SER A 187 -10.62 -0.25 14.52
CA SER A 187 -11.56 0.51 13.69
C SER A 187 -10.75 1.38 12.73
N LEU A 188 -10.30 0.73 11.65
CA LEU A 188 -9.43 1.29 10.63
C LEU A 188 -9.92 0.82 9.26
N ILE A 189 -10.23 1.78 8.39
CA ILE A 189 -10.32 1.53 6.95
C ILE A 189 -9.20 2.30 6.25
N ALA A 190 -8.56 1.68 5.27
CA ALA A 190 -7.50 2.33 4.52
C ALA A 190 -7.43 1.81 3.09
N ARG A 191 -6.86 2.63 2.19
CA ARG A 191 -6.51 2.24 0.83
C ARG A 191 -5.00 2.26 0.64
N ARG A 192 -4.52 1.57 -0.39
CA ARG A 192 -3.08 1.57 -0.76
C ARG A 192 -2.63 2.97 -1.16
N GLN A 193 -1.41 3.32 -0.80
CA GLN A 193 -0.66 4.36 -1.50
C GLN A 193 -0.19 3.78 -2.84
N GLN A 194 -0.57 4.41 -3.96
CA GLN A 194 -0.26 3.94 -5.32
C GLN A 194 0.67 4.88 -6.11
N ALA A 195 0.89 6.10 -5.61
CA ALA A 195 1.86 7.05 -6.14
C ALA A 195 2.89 7.48 -5.09
N PHE A 196 4.09 7.88 -5.56
CA PHE A 196 5.12 8.49 -4.70
C PHE A 196 4.71 9.87 -4.19
N CYS A 197 3.91 10.59 -4.98
CA CYS A 197 3.40 11.90 -4.66
C CYS A 197 1.88 11.85 -4.63
N TYR A 198 1.27 12.18 -3.49
CA TYR A 198 -0.18 12.25 -3.37
C TYR A 198 -0.60 13.23 -2.26
N THR A 199 -1.87 13.57 -2.29
CA THR A 199 -2.58 14.28 -1.22
C THR A 199 -3.80 13.46 -0.82
N ALA A 200 -4.01 13.26 0.48
CA ALA A 200 -5.25 12.68 0.98
C ALA A 200 -5.82 13.55 2.08
N ASP A 201 -7.14 13.77 2.06
CA ASP A 201 -7.82 14.54 3.09
C ASP A 201 -9.25 14.07 3.37
N THR A 202 -9.76 14.51 4.52
CA THR A 202 -11.07 14.14 5.06
C THR A 202 -11.61 15.27 5.92
N CYS A 203 -12.92 15.27 6.15
CA CYS A 203 -13.57 16.08 7.18
C CYS A 203 -14.17 15.17 8.24
N VAL A 204 -13.84 15.41 9.50
CA VAL A 204 -14.25 14.58 10.63
C VAL A 204 -14.98 15.38 11.70
N GLU A 205 -16.06 14.80 12.20
CA GLU A 205 -16.75 15.21 13.42
C GLU A 205 -16.43 14.20 14.53
N PHE A 206 -15.75 14.65 15.58
CA PHE A 206 -15.35 13.82 16.70
C PHE A 206 -15.36 14.61 17.99
N ASN A 207 -16.04 14.10 19.03
CA ASN A 207 -16.22 14.78 20.31
C ASN A 207 -15.56 14.02 21.46
N PRO A 208 -14.23 13.94 21.52
CA PRO A 208 -13.52 13.15 22.53
C PRO A 208 -13.78 13.67 23.95
N GLU A 209 -14.01 12.77 24.89
CA GLU A 209 -14.14 13.07 26.33
C GLU A 209 -12.88 12.74 27.15
N SER A 210 -11.89 12.10 26.52
CA SER A 210 -10.70 11.59 27.18
C SER A 210 -9.54 11.53 26.19
N HIS A 211 -8.30 11.57 26.70
CA HIS A 211 -7.07 11.34 25.92
C HIS A 211 -6.98 9.92 25.35
N LYS A 212 -7.90 9.03 25.77
CA LYS A 212 -8.06 7.65 25.29
C LYS A 212 -8.98 7.52 24.07
N HIS A 213 -9.60 8.62 23.66
CA HIS A 213 -10.42 8.71 22.45
C HIS A 213 -9.61 9.42 21.37
N LEU A 214 -9.34 8.75 20.24
CA LEU A 214 -8.59 9.31 19.13
C LEU A 214 -9.30 9.02 17.82
N ALA A 215 -9.44 10.00 16.93
CA ALA A 215 -9.92 9.75 15.56
C ALA A 215 -9.21 10.66 14.57
N GLY A 216 -8.96 10.19 13.35
CA GLY A 216 -8.35 11.01 12.32
C GLY A 216 -7.76 10.24 11.14
N LEU A 217 -6.71 10.83 10.55
CA LEU A 217 -6.07 10.40 9.30
C LEU A 217 -4.74 9.68 9.60
N VAL A 218 -4.57 8.47 9.08
CA VAL A 218 -3.40 7.63 9.32
C VAL A 218 -2.69 7.24 8.04
N CYS A 219 -1.37 7.32 8.06
CA CYS A 219 -0.47 6.67 7.10
C CYS A 219 0.11 5.42 7.79
N TYR A 220 -0.26 4.24 7.32
CA TYR A 220 -0.08 2.99 8.03
C TYR A 220 0.71 1.99 7.19
N TYR A 221 1.67 1.29 7.82
CA TYR A 221 2.29 0.12 7.23
C TYR A 221 2.02 -1.13 8.08
N SER A 222 2.25 -1.05 9.39
CA SER A 222 1.98 -2.15 10.33
C SER A 222 1.71 -1.62 11.74
N THR A 223 1.43 -2.51 12.69
CA THR A 223 1.25 -2.15 14.11
C THR A 223 2.50 -1.54 14.75
N ARG A 224 3.63 -1.55 14.03
CA ARG A 224 4.93 -1.02 14.47
C ARG A 224 5.45 0.14 13.63
N ASN A 225 4.79 0.47 12.52
CA ASN A 225 5.20 1.51 11.57
C ASN A 225 3.96 2.27 11.08
N TYR A 226 3.75 3.48 11.60
CA TYR A 226 2.66 4.37 11.20
C TYR A 226 2.92 5.82 11.61
N HIS A 227 2.30 6.75 10.88
CA HIS A 227 2.08 8.14 11.29
C HIS A 227 0.58 8.38 11.39
N TYR A 228 0.11 8.98 12.49
CA TYR A 228 -1.31 9.18 12.75
C TYR A 228 -1.57 10.60 13.23
N LEU A 229 -2.22 11.41 12.38
CA LEU A 229 -2.79 12.70 12.75
C LEU A 229 -4.17 12.47 13.35
N TYR A 230 -4.35 12.84 14.62
CA TYR A 230 -5.57 12.54 15.36
C TYR A 230 -6.11 13.76 16.10
N ILE A 231 -7.42 13.74 16.30
CA ILE A 231 -8.16 14.57 17.24
C ILE A 231 -8.31 13.78 18.54
N SER A 232 -8.03 14.42 19.68
CA SER A 232 -8.26 13.86 21.01
C SER A 232 -8.68 14.96 22.00
N ARG A 233 -8.66 14.66 23.30
CA ARG A 233 -8.92 15.62 24.37
C ARG A 233 -7.90 15.51 25.49
N ASN A 234 -7.48 16.64 26.00
CA ASN A 234 -6.58 16.76 27.13
C ASN A 234 -6.99 17.94 28.02
N LYS A 235 -6.04 18.49 28.80
CA LYS A 235 -6.24 19.64 29.69
C LYS A 235 -6.62 20.95 28.98
N ILE A 236 -6.33 21.10 27.68
CA ILE A 236 -6.68 22.29 26.88
C ILE A 236 -7.99 22.12 26.08
N GLY A 237 -8.75 21.04 26.32
CA GLY A 237 -9.97 20.73 25.59
C GLY A 237 -9.73 19.81 24.40
N LYS A 238 -10.55 19.92 23.36
CA LYS A 238 -10.37 19.19 22.09
C LYS A 238 -9.10 19.69 21.39
N CYS A 239 -8.24 18.76 20.98
CA CYS A 239 -6.91 19.09 20.47
C CYS A 239 -6.47 18.16 19.32
N LEU A 240 -5.48 18.60 18.55
CA LEU A 240 -4.78 17.80 17.54
C LEU A 240 -3.43 17.30 18.06
N GLY A 241 -3.03 16.13 17.59
CA GLY A 241 -1.69 15.59 17.77
C GLY A 241 -1.32 14.61 16.67
N ILE A 242 -0.03 14.27 16.62
CA ILE A 242 0.55 13.27 15.73
C ILE A 242 1.23 12.21 16.60
N ILE A 243 0.89 10.94 16.37
CA ILE A 243 1.69 9.80 16.84
C ILE A 243 2.49 9.27 15.66
N THR A 244 3.80 9.16 15.83
CA THR A 244 4.66 8.39 14.94
C THR A 244 5.12 7.13 15.67
N CYS A 245 4.93 5.97 15.07
CA CYS A 245 5.50 4.71 15.53
C CYS A 245 6.53 4.26 14.50
N ASN A 246 7.80 4.17 14.89
CA ASN A 246 8.88 3.64 14.04
C ASN A 246 9.49 2.42 14.72
N ASN A 247 9.29 1.24 14.13
CA ASN A 247 9.70 -0.05 14.66
C ASN A 247 9.21 -0.34 16.09
N GLY A 248 8.02 0.16 16.44
CA GLY A 248 7.42 0.02 17.78
C GLY A 248 7.86 1.09 18.79
N LYS A 249 8.71 2.05 18.40
CA LYS A 249 9.03 3.21 19.22
C LYS A 249 8.13 4.37 18.86
N SER A 250 7.35 4.85 19.81
CA SER A 250 6.44 5.97 19.61
C SER A 250 7.09 7.31 19.92
N SER A 251 6.82 8.31 19.09
CA SER A 251 7.09 9.73 19.32
C SER A 251 5.82 10.54 19.05
N PHE A 252 5.76 11.74 19.63
CA PHE A 252 4.59 12.62 19.58
C PHE A 252 5.02 14.00 19.05
N SER A 253 4.19 14.61 18.21
CA SER A 253 4.39 15.94 17.63
C SER A 253 3.02 16.61 17.39
N PRO A 254 2.90 17.95 17.34
CA PRO A 254 3.86 18.94 17.82
C PRO A 254 4.12 18.82 19.34
N LYS A 255 5.20 19.44 19.83
CA LYS A 255 5.48 19.54 21.27
C LYS A 255 4.44 20.38 22.01
N GLU A 256 3.92 21.40 21.33
CA GLU A 256 2.83 22.25 21.83
C GLU A 256 1.53 21.79 21.19
N GLU A 257 0.57 21.42 22.01
CA GLU A 257 -0.71 20.87 21.56
C GLU A 257 -1.55 21.97 20.89
N ILE A 258 -2.17 21.64 19.75
CA ILE A 258 -2.99 22.59 18.99
C ILE A 258 -4.44 22.45 19.49
N SER A 259 -4.97 23.49 20.13
CA SER A 259 -6.39 23.54 20.51
C SER A 259 -7.27 23.70 19.27
N ILE A 260 -8.34 22.91 19.24
CA ILE A 260 -9.45 23.01 18.29
C ILE A 260 -10.78 22.91 19.07
N ASP A 261 -10.77 23.38 20.31
CA ASP A 261 -11.94 23.38 21.19
C ASP A 261 -13.04 24.28 20.62
N GLY A 262 -14.29 23.83 20.69
CA GLY A 262 -15.43 24.50 20.07
C GLY A 262 -15.54 24.37 18.55
N ILE A 263 -14.63 23.65 17.89
CA ILE A 263 -14.72 23.34 16.46
C ILE A 263 -15.36 21.97 16.27
N ASP A 264 -16.53 21.91 15.64
CA ASP A 264 -17.25 20.65 15.43
C ASP A 264 -16.63 19.84 14.29
N ARG A 265 -16.55 20.45 13.11
CA ARG A 265 -15.99 19.87 11.87
C ARG A 265 -14.53 20.26 11.70
N VAL A 266 -13.65 19.26 11.57
CA VAL A 266 -12.22 19.48 11.39
C VAL A 266 -11.76 18.77 10.13
N TYR A 267 -11.06 19.49 9.27
CA TYR A 267 -10.48 18.95 8.05
C TYR A 267 -9.05 18.52 8.32
N LEU A 268 -8.69 17.31 7.91
CA LEU A 268 -7.36 16.71 8.13
C LEU A 268 -6.78 16.31 6.78
N ARG A 269 -5.52 16.67 6.52
CA ARG A 269 -4.83 16.37 5.28
C ARG A 269 -3.44 15.82 5.53
N VAL A 270 -3.01 14.92 4.64
CA VAL A 270 -1.62 14.53 4.47
C VAL A 270 -1.18 14.84 3.04
N GLU A 271 0.03 15.36 2.90
CA GLU A 271 0.74 15.46 1.63
C GLU A 271 2.00 14.62 1.72
N VAL A 272 2.17 13.72 0.75
CA VAL A 272 3.38 12.90 0.61
C VAL A 272 4.07 13.27 -0.69
N ASP A 273 5.38 13.49 -0.62
CA ASP A 273 6.27 13.78 -1.73
C ASP A 273 7.55 12.95 -1.54
N PHE A 274 7.59 11.78 -2.19
CA PHE A 274 8.62 10.76 -1.99
C PHE A 274 8.79 10.39 -0.50
N SER A 275 9.91 10.78 0.13
CA SER A 275 10.19 10.51 1.54
C SER A 275 9.62 11.56 2.50
N SER A 276 9.14 12.68 1.99
CA SER A 276 8.57 13.77 2.79
C SER A 276 7.08 13.52 3.05
N LEU A 277 6.66 13.58 4.31
CA LEU A 277 5.26 13.51 4.70
C LEU A 277 4.91 14.69 5.62
N LYS A 278 3.86 15.43 5.26
CA LYS A 278 3.39 16.60 6.02
C LYS A 278 1.92 16.48 6.33
N PHE A 279 1.57 16.80 7.57
CA PHE A 279 0.18 16.86 8.00
C PHE A 279 -0.31 18.29 8.08
N TYR A 280 -1.57 18.48 7.73
CA TYR A 280 -2.25 19.77 7.79
C TYR A 280 -3.64 19.60 8.40
N TYR A 281 -4.16 20.69 8.97
CA TYR A 281 -5.55 20.79 9.38
C TYR A 281 -6.18 22.09 8.90
N SER A 282 -7.50 22.10 8.80
CA SER A 282 -8.30 23.29 8.60
C SER A 282 -9.57 23.23 9.46
N THR A 283 -10.06 24.41 9.87
CA THR A 283 -11.32 24.58 10.62
C THR A 283 -12.44 25.16 9.76
N ASP A 284 -12.13 25.60 8.54
CA ASP A 284 -13.08 26.20 7.58
C ASP A 284 -13.20 25.40 6.27
N GLY A 285 -12.26 24.49 5.99
CA GLY A 285 -12.16 23.72 4.74
C GLY A 285 -11.27 24.39 3.69
N ASP A 286 -10.90 25.65 3.88
CA ASP A 286 -10.21 26.48 2.89
C ASP A 286 -8.77 26.80 3.31
N THR A 287 -8.57 27.22 4.57
CA THR A 287 -7.29 27.68 5.09
C THR A 287 -6.55 26.54 5.79
N TRP A 288 -5.51 25.99 5.15
CA TRP A 288 -4.73 24.88 5.67
C TRP A 288 -3.54 25.35 6.52
N LYS A 289 -3.39 24.74 7.70
CA LYS A 289 -2.30 25.00 8.65
C LYS A 289 -1.49 23.72 8.85
N HIS A 290 -0.16 23.82 8.77
CA HIS A 290 0.75 22.70 9.03
C HIS A 290 0.68 22.23 10.48
N VAL A 291 0.78 20.92 10.72
CA VAL A 291 0.77 20.31 12.05
C VAL A 291 2.10 19.61 12.29
N GLY A 292 2.79 19.99 13.36
CA GLY A 292 4.04 19.34 13.76
C GLY A 292 5.19 19.60 12.79
N ASP A 293 6.11 18.64 12.74
CA ASP A 293 7.29 18.67 11.88
C ASP A 293 7.06 17.82 10.62
N GLU A 294 7.88 18.04 9.60
CA GLU A 294 7.98 17.11 8.46
C GLU A 294 8.41 15.72 8.93
N LEU A 295 7.71 14.68 8.49
CA LEU A 295 7.93 13.29 8.87
C LEU A 295 8.57 12.49 7.73
N ASP A 296 9.31 11.45 8.10
CA ASP A 296 9.97 10.54 7.16
C ASP A 296 9.02 9.41 6.71
N ALA A 297 8.45 9.54 5.51
CA ALA A 297 7.59 8.52 4.90
C ALA A 297 8.30 7.18 4.66
N SER A 298 9.64 7.18 4.58
CA SER A 298 10.41 5.97 4.30
C SER A 298 10.29 4.92 5.40
N ILE A 299 9.82 5.29 6.60
CA ILE A 299 9.54 4.33 7.67
C ILE A 299 8.39 3.38 7.32
N LEU A 300 7.55 3.75 6.34
CA LEU A 300 6.39 3.01 5.84
C LEU A 300 6.77 2.13 4.64
N SER A 301 7.91 1.47 4.68
CA SER A 301 8.43 0.62 3.60
C SER A 301 8.62 -0.83 4.04
N ASP A 302 8.70 -1.72 3.06
CA ASP A 302 9.02 -3.14 3.28
C ASP A 302 10.35 -3.28 4.04
N GLU A 303 11.34 -2.45 3.69
CA GLU A 303 12.70 -2.45 4.23
C GLU A 303 12.80 -1.97 5.67
N ASN A 304 11.92 -1.06 6.11
CA ASN A 304 12.00 -0.53 7.46
C ASN A 304 11.41 -1.46 8.53
N CYS A 305 10.91 -2.64 8.14
CA CYS A 305 10.37 -3.62 9.08
C CYS A 305 11.49 -4.48 9.70
N LYS A 306 12.09 -4.00 10.80
CA LYS A 306 13.27 -4.65 11.41
C LYS A 306 12.97 -5.92 12.21
N SER A 307 11.76 -6.01 12.76
CA SER A 307 11.35 -7.12 13.65
C SER A 307 10.56 -8.23 12.96
N SER A 308 10.23 -8.04 11.69
CA SER A 308 9.42 -8.92 10.86
C SER A 308 9.65 -8.52 9.41
N TYR A 309 9.84 -9.47 8.48
CA TYR A 309 9.95 -9.11 7.07
C TYR A 309 8.70 -8.35 6.58
N GLY A 310 8.91 -7.26 5.83
CA GLY A 310 7.84 -6.47 5.23
C GLY A 310 7.39 -7.03 3.88
N PHE A 311 6.08 -7.16 3.68
CA PHE A 311 5.50 -7.79 2.47
C PHE A 311 4.23 -7.09 1.95
N THR A 312 3.95 -5.87 2.39
CA THR A 312 2.71 -5.15 2.06
C THR A 312 2.99 -3.89 1.25
N GLY A 313 3.26 -2.78 1.91
CA GLY A 313 3.29 -1.43 1.36
C GLY A 313 2.53 -0.44 2.25
N ALA A 314 2.74 0.85 2.03
CA ALA A 314 2.06 1.92 2.75
C ALA A 314 0.57 2.02 2.37
N PHE A 315 -0.25 2.34 3.37
CA PHE A 315 -1.66 2.64 3.27
C PHE A 315 -1.95 4.02 3.84
N VAL A 316 -3.01 4.66 3.36
CA VAL A 316 -3.57 5.89 3.94
C VAL A 316 -5.06 5.69 4.21
N GLY A 317 -5.55 6.16 5.36
CA GLY A 317 -6.92 5.85 5.77
C GLY A 317 -7.41 6.58 7.00
N LEU A 318 -8.57 6.13 7.47
CA LEU A 318 -9.35 6.73 8.54
C LEU A 318 -9.40 5.77 9.73
N CYS A 319 -9.16 6.30 10.93
CA CYS A 319 -9.13 5.50 12.15
C CYS A 319 -9.95 6.14 13.26
N CYS A 320 -10.57 5.30 14.10
CA CYS A 320 -11.17 5.71 15.37
C CYS A 320 -10.75 4.73 16.48
N GLN A 321 -10.35 5.25 17.63
CA GLN A 321 -9.89 4.50 18.79
C GLN A 321 -10.67 4.92 20.02
N ASP A 322 -11.10 3.93 20.78
CA ASP A 322 -11.67 4.12 22.10
C ASP A 322 -11.05 3.10 23.06
N MET A 323 -9.98 3.53 23.73
CA MET A 323 -9.26 2.69 24.69
C MET A 323 -9.97 2.60 26.06
N LEU A 324 -11.20 3.11 26.17
CA LEU A 324 -12.11 2.88 27.28
C LEU A 324 -13.19 1.84 26.95
N TYR A 325 -13.25 1.36 25.69
CA TYR A 325 -14.25 0.41 25.21
C TYR A 325 -15.70 0.92 25.34
N GLY A 326 -15.90 2.25 25.24
CA GLY A 326 -17.19 2.93 25.37
C GLY A 326 -17.94 3.17 24.04
N GLU A 327 -17.44 2.60 22.94
CA GLU A 327 -17.98 2.78 21.57
C GLU A 327 -18.02 4.23 21.06
N LYS A 328 -17.11 5.09 21.56
CA LYS A 328 -16.96 6.46 21.05
C LYS A 328 -16.73 6.44 19.55
N TYR A 329 -17.49 7.23 18.79
CA TYR A 329 -17.44 7.19 17.33
C TYR A 329 -16.98 8.51 16.72
N ALA A 330 -16.47 8.43 15.50
CA ALA A 330 -16.16 9.55 14.63
C ALA A 330 -16.94 9.43 13.31
N ASP A 331 -17.50 10.55 12.86
CA ASP A 331 -18.20 10.65 11.57
C ASP A 331 -17.30 11.34 10.56
N PHE A 332 -16.99 10.65 9.47
CA PHE A 332 -16.19 11.17 8.36
C PHE A 332 -17.11 11.48 7.19
N ASP A 333 -17.12 12.75 6.75
CA ASP A 333 -17.98 13.26 5.66
C ASP A 333 -17.52 12.78 4.29
N TYR A 334 -16.19 12.71 4.10
CA TYR A 334 -15.61 12.24 2.86
C TYR A 334 -14.19 11.72 3.07
N PHE A 335 -13.66 11.02 2.07
CA PHE A 335 -12.24 10.71 1.96
C PHE A 335 -11.75 10.99 0.54
N MET A 336 -10.75 11.86 0.42
CA MET A 336 -10.10 12.20 -0.83
C MET A 336 -8.72 11.56 -0.91
N TYR A 337 -8.34 11.08 -2.10
CA TYR A 337 -7.00 10.64 -2.45
C TYR A 337 -6.69 11.07 -3.90
N LEU A 338 -5.75 11.99 -4.03
CA LEU A 338 -5.34 12.58 -5.30
C LEU A 338 -3.83 12.35 -5.52
N GLU A 339 -3.48 11.60 -6.55
CA GLU A 339 -2.09 11.45 -7.01
C GLU A 339 -1.61 12.76 -7.67
N ARG A 340 -0.34 13.11 -7.50
CA ARG A 340 0.26 14.38 -7.96
C ARG A 340 1.48 14.19 -8.83
#